data_AF-A0AB39XUE1-F1
#
_entry.id   AF-A0AB39XUE1-F1
#
_cell.length_a   1.000
_cell.length_b   1.000
_cell.length_c   1.000
_cell.angle_alpha   90.00
_cell.angle_beta   90.00
_cell.angle_gamma   90.00
#
_symmetry.space_group_name_H-M   'P 1'
#
loop_
_entity.id
_entity.type
_entity.pdbx_description
1 polymer ?
#
loop_
_entity_poly.entity_id
_entity_poly.type
_entity_poly.pdbx_seq_one_letter_code
_entity_poly.pdbx_strand_id
1 'polypeptide(L)'
;MGDGSSVTCTGPGTPYTAGRGMSPSPDCGHLYRTTSAGQPGGVYKGTATSTWSVDWAVTGGGRTGQLTEVRQSPFTVSVGEVQVVGQ
;
A
#
# COMPACT_ATOMS: atom_id res chain seq x y z
N MET A 1 1.45 -6.03 5.01
CA MET A 1 0.99 -4.78 5.65
C MET A 1 1.57 -4.52 7.05
N GLY A 2 2.37 -5.43 7.62
CA GLY A 2 2.99 -5.25 8.94
C GLY A 2 2.17 -5.76 10.12
N ASP A 3 0.89 -6.01 9.91
CA ASP A 3 -0.07 -6.58 10.87
C ASP A 3 -0.44 -8.04 10.54
N GLY A 4 0.34 -8.70 9.66
CA GLY A 4 0.07 -10.05 9.17
C GLY A 4 -0.89 -10.12 7.99
N SER A 5 -1.56 -9.03 7.62
CA SER A 5 -2.44 -9.01 6.45
C SER A 5 -1.69 -8.81 5.13
N SER A 6 -2.31 -9.30 4.06
CA SER A 6 -1.95 -9.06 2.67
C SER A 6 -3.17 -8.52 1.92
N VAL A 7 -2.98 -7.49 1.11
CA VAL A 7 -4.03 -6.87 0.30
C VAL A 7 -3.52 -6.74 -1.12
N THR A 8 -4.34 -7.17 -2.09
CA THR A 8 -4.05 -7.01 -3.52
C THR A 8 -4.91 -5.90 -4.08
N CYS A 9 -4.27 -4.86 -4.59
CA CYS A 9 -4.94 -3.76 -5.29
C CYS A 9 -4.98 -4.09 -6.80
N THR A 10 -6.09 -3.81 -7.47
CA THR A 10 -6.21 -3.96 -8.94
C THR A 10 -5.79 -2.70 -9.71
N GLY A 11 -5.43 -1.62 -9.01
CA GLY A 11 -4.96 -0.37 -9.57
C GLY A 11 -3.89 0.28 -8.67
N PRO A 12 -3.45 1.51 -9.01
CA PRO A 12 -2.37 2.19 -8.28
C PRO A 12 -2.72 2.56 -6.83
N GLY A 13 -4.00 2.47 -6.45
CA GLY A 13 -4.51 2.85 -5.14
C GLY A 13 -4.74 4.35 -5.00
N THR A 14 -5.47 4.75 -3.95
CA THR A 14 -5.63 6.17 -3.60
C THR A 14 -4.56 6.57 -2.58
N PRO A 15 -3.76 7.62 -2.82
CA PRO A 15 -2.91 8.21 -1.79
C PRO A 15 -3.71 8.63 -0.55
N TYR A 16 -3.14 8.41 0.64
CA TYR A 16 -3.75 8.86 1.89
C TYR A 16 -3.67 10.40 2.00
N THR A 17 -4.77 11.02 2.40
CA THR A 17 -4.83 12.43 2.78
C THR A 17 -5.44 12.55 4.17
N ALA A 18 -4.99 13.52 4.97
CA ALA A 18 -5.47 13.68 6.35
C ALA A 18 -7.00 13.84 6.45
N GLY A 19 -7.64 14.45 5.44
CA GLY A 19 -9.10 14.64 5.38
C GLY A 19 -9.91 13.34 5.24
N ARG A 20 -9.29 12.20 4.93
CA ARG A 20 -9.96 10.90 4.85
C ARG A 20 -10.22 10.26 6.22
N GLY A 21 -9.47 10.67 7.25
CA GLY A 21 -9.58 10.11 8.59
C GLY A 21 -9.49 8.58 8.58
N MET A 22 -10.44 7.92 9.23
CA MET A 22 -10.55 6.45 9.30
C MET A 22 -11.35 5.83 8.15
N SER A 23 -11.71 6.60 7.12
CA SER A 23 -12.47 6.07 5.99
C SER A 23 -11.63 5.05 5.21
N PRO A 24 -12.18 3.86 4.88
CA PRO A 24 -11.50 2.91 4.03
C PRO A 24 -11.07 3.52 2.70
N SER A 25 -9.90 3.12 2.19
CA SER A 25 -9.52 3.46 0.82
C SER A 25 -10.50 2.81 -0.17
N PRO A 26 -11.02 3.55 -1.17
CA PRO A 26 -11.99 3.06 -2.14
C PRO A 26 -11.34 2.09 -3.14
N ASP A 27 -10.03 2.20 -3.35
CA ASP A 27 -9.31 1.42 -4.37
C ASP A 27 -8.61 0.20 -3.77
N CYS A 28 -8.18 0.29 -2.51
CA CYS A 28 -7.41 -0.76 -1.84
C CYS A 28 -7.53 -0.63 -0.32
N GLY A 29 -8.76 -0.75 0.17
CA GLY A 29 -9.17 -0.47 1.54
C GLY A 29 -8.62 -1.46 2.57
N HIS A 30 -7.38 -1.25 3.01
CA HIS A 30 -6.90 -1.85 4.26
C HIS A 30 -7.17 -0.91 5.43
N LEU A 31 -7.82 -1.43 6.48
CA LEU A 31 -8.01 -0.70 7.73
C LEU A 31 -7.32 -1.47 8.87
N TYR A 32 -6.35 -0.80 9.49
CA TYR A 32 -5.73 -1.28 10.71
C TYR A 32 -6.72 -1.17 11.87
N ARG A 33 -7.06 -2.30 12.49
CA ARG A 33 -8.03 -2.38 13.61
C ARG A 33 -7.38 -2.32 14.99
N THR A 34 -6.07 -2.46 15.04
CA THR A 34 -5.29 -2.51 16.27
C THR A 34 -4.25 -1.40 16.26
N THR A 35 -3.98 -0.83 17.43
CA THR A 35 -2.90 0.14 17.62
C THR A 35 -1.53 -0.47 17.26
N SER A 36 -0.64 0.35 16.70
CA SER A 36 0.74 -0.04 16.42
C SER A 36 1.66 0.05 17.65
N ALA A 37 1.15 0.47 18.82
CA ALA A 37 1.94 0.67 20.04
C ALA A 37 2.74 -0.56 20.48
N GLY A 38 2.21 -1.77 20.27
CA GLY A 38 2.90 -3.03 20.59
C GLY A 38 3.92 -3.49 19.55
N GLN A 39 4.05 -2.80 18.41
CA GLN A 39 4.98 -3.17 17.35
C GLN A 39 6.37 -2.59 17.61
N PRO A 40 7.45 -3.24 17.11
CA PRO A 40 8.79 -2.69 17.19
C PRO A 40 8.90 -1.27 16.60
N GLY A 41 9.25 -0.30 17.45
CA GLY A 41 9.31 1.12 17.06
C GLY A 41 7.93 1.80 16.95
N GLY A 42 6.87 1.19 17.48
CA GLY A 42 5.52 1.78 17.53
C GLY A 42 4.84 1.90 16.16
N VAL A 43 5.31 1.17 15.15
CA VAL A 43 4.83 1.28 13.75
C VAL A 43 4.64 -0.09 13.12
N TYR A 44 3.68 -0.19 12.21
CA TYR A 44 3.60 -1.28 11.26
C TYR A 44 4.63 -1.06 10.14
N LYS A 45 5.40 -2.11 9.81
CA LYS A 45 6.34 -2.12 8.68
C LYS A 45 5.77 -2.97 7.56
N GLY A 46 5.51 -2.35 6.41
CA GLY A 46 4.96 -3.01 5.23
C GLY A 46 5.90 -2.91 4.03
N THR A 47 5.63 -3.74 3.03
CA THR A 47 6.25 -3.65 1.70
C THR A 47 5.14 -3.70 0.67
N ALA A 48 5.07 -2.69 -0.19
CA ALA A 48 4.22 -2.70 -1.37
C ALA A 48 4.98 -3.33 -2.53
N THR A 49 4.35 -4.26 -3.24
CA THR A 49 4.91 -4.89 -4.44
C THR A 49 4.05 -4.48 -5.63
N SER A 50 4.66 -3.84 -6.62
CA SER A 50 4.01 -3.47 -7.89
C SER A 50 4.57 -4.33 -9.00
N THR A 51 3.69 -4.93 -9.81
CA THR A 51 4.05 -5.72 -10.98
C THR A 51 3.50 -5.03 -12.22
N TRP A 52 4.36 -4.75 -13.18
CA TRP A 52 4.02 -4.08 -14.43
C TRP A 52 4.28 -5.00 -15.62
N SER A 53 3.36 -5.02 -16.56
CA SER A 53 3.60 -5.53 -17.90
C SER A 53 3.92 -4.35 -18.81
N VAL A 54 5.10 -4.37 -19.44
CA VAL A 54 5.56 -3.31 -20.31
C VAL A 54 5.73 -3.87 -21.71
N ASP A 55 4.91 -3.37 -22.62
CA ASP A 55 5.00 -3.69 -24.04
C ASP A 55 5.99 -2.72 -24.72
N TRP A 56 6.85 -3.26 -25.58
CA TRP A 56 7.83 -2.47 -26.33
C TRP A 56 7.88 -2.85 -27.81
N ALA A 57 8.33 -1.91 -28.63
CA ALA A 57 8.57 -2.09 -30.06
C ALA A 57 9.84 -1.35 -30.50
N VAL A 58 10.58 -1.94 -31.45
CA VAL A 58 11.73 -1.29 -32.09
C VAL A 58 11.27 -0.53 -33.33
N THR A 59 11.48 0.78 -33.32
CA THR A 59 11.21 1.65 -34.47
C THR A 59 12.04 1.21 -35.68
N GLY A 60 11.38 0.96 -36.82
CA GLY A 60 12.02 0.60 -38.08
C GLY A 60 12.51 -0.86 -38.20
N GLY A 61 12.34 -1.69 -37.16
CA GLY A 61 12.82 -3.08 -37.15
C GLY A 61 11.74 -4.16 -36.99
N GLY A 62 10.47 -3.79 -36.80
CA GLY A 62 9.33 -4.70 -36.72
C GLY A 62 9.28 -5.63 -35.48
N ARG A 63 10.32 -5.59 -34.63
CA ARG A 63 10.39 -6.41 -33.41
C ARG A 63 9.57 -5.78 -32.30
N THR A 64 8.75 -6.60 -31.64
CA THR A 64 7.99 -6.25 -30.44
C THR A 64 8.24 -7.26 -29.35
N GLY A 65 7.88 -6.92 -28.12
CA GLY A 65 7.95 -7.85 -27.00
C GLY A 65 7.26 -7.30 -25.76
N GLN A 66 7.22 -8.13 -24.73
CA GLN A 66 6.69 -7.79 -23.43
C GLN A 66 7.77 -8.09 -22.38
N LEU A 67 7.91 -7.20 -21.41
CA LEU A 67 8.76 -7.40 -20.24
C LEU A 67 7.92 -7.22 -18.97
N THR A 68 8.18 -8.07 -17.98
CA THR A 68 7.59 -7.96 -16.65
C THR A 68 8.57 -7.25 -15.73
N GLU A 69 8.12 -6.17 -15.10
CA GLU A 69 8.90 -5.40 -14.13
C GLU A 69 8.25 -5.50 -12.75
N VAL A 70 9.05 -5.86 -11.73
CA VAL A 70 8.58 -5.95 -10.34
C VAL A 70 9.33 -4.94 -9.49
N ARG A 71 8.59 -4.11 -8.75
CA ARG A 71 9.14 -3.12 -7.83
C ARG A 71 8.62 -3.33 -6.43
N GLN A 72 9.51 -3.23 -5.46
CA GLN A 72 9.18 -3.30 -4.05
C GLN A 72 9.48 -1.96 -3.39
N SER A 73 8.56 -1.49 -2.55
CA SER A 73 8.68 -0.22 -1.82
C SER A 73 8.32 -0.44 -0.36
N PRO A 74 9.30 -0.33 0.56
CA PRO A 74 9.01 -0.42 1.98
C PRO A 74 8.28 0.84 2.47
N PHE A 75 7.41 0.69 3.45
CA PHE A 75 6.69 1.80 4.09
C PHE A 75 6.45 1.53 5.58
N THR A 76 6.15 2.60 6.33
CA THR A 76 5.76 2.53 7.74
C THR A 76 4.44 3.24 7.96
N VAL A 77 3.64 2.72 8.91
CA VAL A 77 2.35 3.30 9.31
C VAL A 77 2.29 3.35 10.83
N SER A 78 1.97 4.51 11.39
CA SER A 78 1.60 4.68 12.80
C SER A 78 0.09 4.64 12.94
N VAL A 79 -0.41 3.82 13.88
CA VAL A 79 -1.84 3.68 14.17
C VAL A 79 -2.04 3.92 15.65
N GLY A 80 -2.59 5.08 15.99
CA GLY A 80 -2.95 5.45 17.34
C GLY A 80 -4.39 5.05 17.68
N GLU A 81 -4.66 4.87 18.96
CA GLU A 81 -6.01 4.76 19.49
C GLU A 81 -6.38 6.09 20.17
N VAL A 82 -7.60 6.57 19.96
CA VAL A 82 -8.12 7.74 20.66
C VAL A 82 -8.94 7.26 21.85
N GLN A 83 -8.46 7.56 23.05
CA GLN A 83 -9.22 7.34 24.28
C GLN A 83 -10.08 8.56 24.56
N VAL A 84 -11.39 8.36 24.71
CA VAL A 84 -12.30 9.40 25.20
C VAL A 84 -12.70 9.01 26.62
N VAL A 85 -12.25 9.79 27.60
CA VAL A 85 -12.76 9.70 28.98
C VAL A 85 -14.01 10.57 29.03
N GLY A 86 -15.19 9.94 29.04
CA GLY A 86 -16.45 10.64 29.28
C GLY A 86 -16.50 11.16 30.71
N GLN A 87 -16.87 12.43 30.88
CA GLN A 87 -17.23 13.05 32.16
C GLN A 87 -18.54 12.49 32.70
#